data_AF-A0A366W0C1-F1
#
_entry.id   AF-A0A366W0C1-F1
#
_cell.length_a   1.000
_cell.length_b   1.000
_cell.length_c   1.000
_cell.angle_alpha   90.00
_cell.angle_beta   90.00
_cell.angle_gamma   90.00
#
_symmetry.space_group_name_H-M   'P 1'
#
loop_
_entity.id
_entity.type
_entity.pdbx_description
1 polymer ?
#
loop_
_entity_poly.entity_id
_entity_poly.type
_entity_poly.pdbx_seq_one_letter_code
_entity_poly.pdbx_strand_id
1 'polypeptide(L)'
;MEQTQDLPALIIAAQADAKTLEARIAAPQDDADKQAAIAALELAAVDAFTLFEARMQGHFKRGPFSRKLKAALLEAKQPDLADRIHKHYLAVNVLKHGTGASYRELLAAKVTPFAIIPVAQVVADEDRKTSGLIDVTTSGFFDGLANALLEACDFLGTR
;
A
#
# COMPACT_ATOMS: atom_id res chain seq x y z
N MET A 1 12.07 25.77 12.21
CA MET A 1 10.66 25.59 11.81
C MET A 1 10.67 24.47 10.78
N GLU A 2 10.47 23.23 11.21
CA GLU A 2 10.33 22.12 10.27
C GLU A 2 9.05 22.37 9.47
N GLN A 3 9.18 22.44 8.14
CA GLN A 3 8.02 22.45 7.27
C GLN A 3 7.33 21.10 7.46
N THR A 4 6.25 21.07 8.23
CA THR A 4 5.37 19.89 8.29
C THR A 4 4.80 19.73 6.89
N GLN A 5 5.47 18.94 6.05
CA GLN A 5 5.02 18.67 4.68
C GLN A 5 3.62 18.07 4.74
N ASP A 6 2.76 18.65 3.91
CA ASP A 6 1.36 18.27 3.77
C ASP A 6 1.25 16.82 3.30
N LEU A 7 0.38 16.03 3.93
CA LEU A 7 0.31 14.58 3.70
C LEU A 7 -0.08 14.24 2.24
N PRO A 8 -1.09 14.86 1.63
CA PRO A 8 -1.38 14.69 0.20
C PRO A 8 -0.17 14.94 -0.69
N ALA A 9 0.60 16.01 -0.44
CA ALA A 9 1.81 16.32 -1.20
C ALA A 9 2.88 15.21 -1.06
N LEU A 10 3.04 14.65 0.14
CA LEU A 10 3.94 13.52 0.38
C LEU A 10 3.50 12.25 -0.37
N ILE A 11 2.20 11.97 -0.41
CA ILE A 11 1.66 10.82 -1.16
C ILE A 11 1.89 11.00 -2.67
N ILE A 12 1.68 12.22 -3.20
CA ILE A 12 1.94 12.54 -4.61
C ILE A 12 3.44 12.39 -4.95
N ALA A 13 4.32 12.83 -4.06
CA ALA A 13 5.76 12.63 -4.24
C ALA A 13 6.13 11.14 -4.27
N ALA A 14 5.61 10.35 -3.32
CA ALA A 14 5.82 8.90 -3.29
C ALA A 14 5.28 8.22 -4.57
N GLN A 15 4.15 8.69 -5.11
CA GLN A 15 3.61 8.21 -6.38
C GLN A 15 4.53 8.52 -7.57
N ALA A 16 5.14 9.70 -7.61
CA ALA A 16 6.10 10.06 -8.66
C ALA A 16 7.39 9.22 -8.58
N ASP A 17 7.88 8.97 -7.37
CA ASP A 17 9.04 8.10 -7.14
C ASP A 17 8.72 6.66 -7.54
N ALA A 18 7.53 6.15 -7.18
CA ALA A 18 7.06 4.83 -7.57
C ALA A 18 7.01 4.67 -9.10
N LYS A 19 6.56 5.67 -9.85
CA LYS A 19 6.58 5.65 -11.33
C LYS A 19 8.00 5.53 -11.89
N THR A 20 8.98 6.13 -11.23
CA THR A 20 10.39 5.98 -11.62
C THR A 20 10.86 4.54 -11.39
N LEU A 21 10.44 3.90 -10.30
CA LEU A 21 10.73 2.48 -10.03
C LEU A 21 10.04 1.56 -11.03
N GLU A 22 8.76 1.78 -11.33
CA GLU A 22 8.00 1.03 -12.35
C GLU A 22 8.67 1.14 -13.72
N ALA A 23 9.11 2.33 -14.12
CA ALA A 23 9.84 2.53 -15.37
C ALA A 23 11.17 1.77 -15.40
N ARG A 24 11.91 1.73 -14.28
CA ARG A 24 13.12 0.89 -14.16
C ARG A 24 12.77 -0.57 -14.32
N ILE A 25 11.79 -1.09 -13.58
CA ILE A 25 11.34 -2.50 -13.64
C ILE A 25 10.98 -2.93 -15.07
N ALA A 26 10.38 -2.02 -15.86
CA ALA A 26 10.01 -2.26 -17.25
C ALA A 26 11.18 -2.16 -18.25
N ALA A 27 12.27 -1.48 -17.89
CA ALA A 27 13.42 -1.31 -18.76
C ALA A 27 14.23 -2.62 -18.89
N PRO A 28 14.94 -2.84 -20.02
CA PRO A 28 15.92 -3.92 -20.12
C PRO A 28 17.09 -3.63 -19.17
N GLN A 29 17.14 -4.36 -18.06
CA GLN A 29 18.20 -4.32 -17.06
C GLN A 29 18.45 -5.76 -16.58
N ASP A 30 19.54 -5.98 -15.84
CA ASP A 30 19.79 -7.31 -15.29
C ASP A 30 18.76 -7.66 -14.20
N ASP A 31 18.68 -8.96 -13.87
CA ASP A 31 17.69 -9.45 -12.92
C ASP A 31 17.92 -8.87 -11.50
N ALA A 32 19.17 -8.56 -11.14
CA ALA A 32 19.48 -8.03 -9.81
C ALA A 32 18.95 -6.59 -9.65
N ASP A 33 19.21 -5.72 -10.62
CA ASP A 33 18.69 -4.36 -10.66
C ASP A 33 17.16 -4.35 -10.68
N LYS A 34 16.56 -5.29 -11.41
CA LYS A 34 15.11 -5.46 -11.44
C LYS A 34 14.54 -5.86 -10.08
N GLN A 35 15.15 -6.84 -9.40
CA GLN A 35 14.70 -7.25 -8.06
C GLN A 35 14.89 -6.13 -7.03
N ALA A 36 15.99 -5.39 -7.09
CA ALA A 36 16.22 -4.23 -6.23
C ALA A 36 15.15 -3.14 -6.43
N ALA A 37 14.77 -2.85 -7.68
CA ALA A 37 13.70 -1.91 -7.98
C ALA A 37 12.32 -2.39 -7.47
N ILE A 38 12.03 -3.70 -7.57
CA ILE A 38 10.81 -4.30 -7.00
C ILE A 38 10.79 -4.16 -5.48
N ALA A 39 11.89 -4.52 -4.80
CA ALA A 39 12.00 -4.40 -3.35
C ALA A 39 11.84 -2.94 -2.88
N ALA A 40 12.41 -1.98 -3.61
CA ALA A 40 12.22 -0.56 -3.35
C ALA A 40 10.75 -0.13 -3.53
N LEU A 41 10.04 -0.65 -4.52
CA LEU A 41 8.63 -0.34 -4.76
C LEU A 41 7.73 -0.90 -3.65
N GLU A 42 8.02 -2.10 -3.16
CA GLU A 42 7.32 -2.66 -2.00
C GLU A 42 7.52 -1.83 -0.74
N LEU A 43 8.76 -1.41 -0.48
CA LEU A 43 9.08 -0.57 0.67
C LEU A 43 8.36 0.78 0.57
N ALA A 44 8.36 1.41 -0.61
CA ALA A 44 7.63 2.65 -0.85
C ALA A 44 6.12 2.51 -0.54
N ALA A 45 5.51 1.37 -0.88
CA ALA A 45 4.09 1.13 -0.59
C ALA A 45 3.83 0.99 0.92
N VAL A 46 4.73 0.30 1.62
CA VAL A 46 4.70 0.18 3.09
C VAL A 46 4.86 1.54 3.76
N ASP A 47 5.81 2.34 3.31
CA ASP A 47 6.12 3.65 3.87
C ASP A 47 4.97 4.64 3.62
N ALA A 48 4.42 4.70 2.41
CA ALA A 48 3.30 5.58 2.07
C ALA A 48 2.07 5.30 2.96
N PHE A 49 1.70 4.02 3.12
CA PHE A 49 0.55 3.66 3.96
C PHE A 49 0.84 3.89 5.45
N THR A 50 2.06 3.58 5.92
CA THR A 50 2.44 3.78 7.33
C THR A 50 2.43 5.27 7.69
N LEU A 51 2.94 6.13 6.80
CA LEU A 51 2.88 7.57 6.94
C LEU A 51 1.43 8.07 6.99
N PHE A 52 0.59 7.59 6.07
CA PHE A 52 -0.84 7.91 6.04
C PHE A 52 -1.53 7.55 7.36
N GLU A 53 -1.36 6.31 7.84
CA GLU A 53 -1.92 5.86 9.12
C GLU A 53 -1.40 6.72 10.28
N ALA A 54 -0.11 7.00 10.34
CA ALA A 54 0.48 7.79 11.41
C ALA A 54 -0.10 9.22 11.50
N ARG A 55 -0.39 9.85 10.35
CA ARG A 55 -0.96 11.19 10.26
C ARG A 55 -2.48 11.21 10.49
N MET A 56 -3.18 10.18 10.04
CA MET A 56 -4.65 10.14 10.05
C MET A 56 -5.25 9.39 11.25
N GLN A 57 -4.46 8.63 12.00
CA GLN A 57 -4.95 7.88 13.17
C GLN A 57 -5.63 8.75 14.23
N GLY A 58 -5.24 10.02 14.34
CA GLY A 58 -5.81 10.98 15.29
C GLY A 58 -7.31 11.26 15.10
N HIS A 59 -7.87 10.99 13.91
CA HIS A 59 -9.30 11.12 13.65
C HIS A 59 -10.15 10.09 14.42
N PHE A 60 -9.54 9.05 14.98
CA PHE A 60 -10.24 8.00 15.72
C PHE A 60 -9.72 7.87 17.14
N LYS A 61 -10.62 7.95 18.13
CA LYS A 61 -10.24 7.93 19.55
C LYS A 61 -9.62 6.60 20.02
N ARG A 62 -10.06 5.45 19.50
CA ARG A 62 -9.63 4.10 19.93
C ARG A 62 -9.78 3.04 18.83
N GLY A 63 -8.94 2.01 18.89
CA GLY A 63 -9.01 0.80 18.06
C GLY A 63 -8.16 0.89 16.79
N PRO A 64 -8.07 -0.22 16.02
CA PRO A 64 -7.23 -0.25 14.82
C PRO A 64 -7.73 0.72 13.76
N PHE A 65 -6.82 1.56 13.25
CA PHE A 65 -7.12 2.63 12.30
C PHE A 65 -7.84 2.12 11.04
N SER A 66 -7.29 1.10 10.38
CA SER A 66 -7.87 0.54 9.14
C SER A 66 -9.32 0.07 9.29
N ARG A 67 -9.65 -0.59 10.42
CA ARG A 67 -11.02 -1.03 10.72
C ARG A 67 -11.95 0.17 10.95
N LYS A 68 -11.46 1.22 11.61
CA LYS A 68 -12.23 2.43 11.88
C LYS A 68 -12.48 3.25 10.60
N LEU A 69 -11.45 3.42 9.77
CA LEU A 69 -11.58 4.08 8.48
C LEU A 69 -12.58 3.34 7.57
N LYS A 70 -12.46 2.02 7.46
CA LYS A 70 -13.42 1.21 6.68
C LYS A 70 -14.86 1.40 7.16
N ALA A 71 -15.10 1.33 8.47
CA ALA A 71 -16.43 1.52 9.04
C ALA A 71 -16.97 2.93 8.76
N ALA A 72 -16.16 3.96 8.95
CA ALA A 72 -16.54 5.35 8.71
C ALA A 72 -16.91 5.61 7.23
N LEU A 73 -16.17 5.02 6.29
CA LEU A 73 -16.45 5.09 4.85
C LEU A 73 -17.76 4.38 4.49
N LEU A 74 -18.02 3.21 5.06
CA LEU A 74 -19.29 2.48 4.86
C LEU A 74 -20.49 3.27 5.41
N GLU A 75 -20.37 3.85 6.60
CA GLU A 75 -21.39 4.72 7.19
C GLU A 75 -21.66 5.97 6.32
N ALA A 76 -20.62 6.50 5.68
CA ALA A 76 -20.71 7.61 4.74
C ALA A 76 -21.20 7.20 3.34
N LYS A 77 -21.61 5.94 3.14
CA LYS A 77 -22.05 5.39 1.84
C LYS A 77 -20.97 5.47 0.75
N GLN A 78 -19.70 5.31 1.12
CA GLN A 78 -18.56 5.20 0.21
C GLN A 78 -17.98 3.76 0.22
N PRO A 79 -18.73 2.74 -0.22
CA PRO A 79 -18.31 1.34 -0.12
C PRO A 79 -17.12 0.99 -1.03
N ASP A 80 -17.00 1.66 -2.18
CA ASP A 80 -15.87 1.47 -3.10
C ASP A 80 -14.53 1.87 -2.46
N LEU A 81 -14.45 3.09 -1.91
CA LEU A 81 -13.26 3.57 -1.22
C LEU A 81 -12.93 2.72 0.01
N ALA A 82 -13.97 2.28 0.76
CA ALA A 82 -13.79 1.39 1.90
C ALA A 82 -13.15 0.05 1.50
N ASP A 83 -13.54 -0.51 0.35
CA ASP A 83 -13.01 -1.76 -0.17
C ASP A 83 -11.57 -1.58 -0.68
N ARG A 84 -11.30 -0.54 -1.47
CA ARG A 84 -9.96 -0.23 -1.99
C ARG A 84 -8.94 0.00 -0.88
N ILE A 85 -9.24 0.87 0.08
CA ILE A 85 -8.37 1.13 1.24
C ILE A 85 -8.11 -0.15 2.03
N HIS A 86 -9.16 -0.95 2.28
CA HIS A 86 -9.00 -2.18 3.05
C HIS A 86 -8.11 -3.20 2.34
N LYS A 87 -8.29 -3.39 1.02
CA LYS A 87 -7.44 -4.30 0.23
C LYS A 87 -5.98 -3.85 0.23
N HIS A 88 -5.71 -2.56 0.06
CA HIS A 88 -4.34 -2.04 0.13
C HIS A 88 -3.74 -2.13 1.53
N TYR A 89 -4.52 -1.92 2.59
CA TYR A 89 -4.10 -2.18 3.97
C TYR A 89 -3.67 -3.65 4.17
N LEU A 90 -4.46 -4.60 3.66
CA LEU A 90 -4.10 -6.01 3.75
C LEU A 90 -2.81 -6.30 2.98
N ALA A 91 -2.65 -5.76 1.77
CA ALA A 91 -1.44 -5.93 0.96
C ALA A 91 -0.20 -5.41 1.68
N VAL A 92 -0.25 -4.19 2.21
CA VAL A 92 0.85 -3.59 2.98
C VAL A 92 1.18 -4.43 4.21
N ASN A 93 0.17 -4.92 4.93
CA ASN A 93 0.42 -5.81 6.06
C ASN A 93 1.05 -7.15 5.65
N VAL A 94 0.70 -7.68 4.48
CA VAL A 94 1.38 -8.86 3.93
C VAL A 94 2.82 -8.55 3.58
N LEU A 95 3.11 -7.41 2.96
CA LEU A 95 4.48 -6.96 2.70
C LEU A 95 5.31 -6.88 4.00
N LYS A 96 4.71 -6.41 5.10
CA LYS A 96 5.37 -6.27 6.40
C LYS A 96 5.51 -7.57 7.20
N HIS A 97 4.50 -8.44 7.15
CA HIS A 97 4.34 -9.54 8.11
C HIS A 97 4.22 -10.93 7.49
N GLY A 98 4.24 -11.03 6.16
CA GLY A 98 4.17 -12.30 5.45
C GLY A 98 2.79 -12.97 5.56
N THR A 99 2.78 -14.25 5.90
CA THR A 99 1.63 -15.17 5.82
C THR A 99 0.61 -15.06 6.97
N GLY A 100 0.56 -13.88 7.61
CA GLY A 100 -0.32 -13.59 8.76
C GLY A 100 -1.82 -13.53 8.43
N ALA A 101 -2.59 -12.90 9.32
CA ALA A 101 -4.04 -12.76 9.16
C ALA A 101 -4.42 -12.06 7.85
N SER A 102 -3.69 -11.00 7.47
CA SER A 102 -3.95 -10.25 6.24
C SER A 102 -3.77 -11.10 4.98
N TYR A 103 -2.78 -12.00 4.96
CA TYR A 103 -2.55 -12.91 3.85
C TYR A 103 -3.71 -13.89 3.68
N ARG A 104 -4.16 -14.49 4.77
CA ARG A 104 -5.33 -15.40 4.75
C ARG A 104 -6.60 -14.69 4.31
N GLU A 105 -6.78 -13.43 4.73
CA GLU A 105 -7.93 -12.63 4.32
C GLU A 105 -7.89 -12.28 2.83
N LEU A 106 -6.71 -11.93 2.29
CA LEU A 106 -6.54 -11.70 0.85
C LEU A 106 -6.79 -12.97 0.03
N LEU A 107 -6.32 -14.14 0.48
CA LEU A 107 -6.59 -15.41 -0.21
C LEU A 107 -8.09 -15.76 -0.23
N ALA A 108 -8.85 -15.33 0.79
CA ALA A 108 -10.29 -15.53 0.83
C ALA A 108 -11.08 -14.47 0.03
N ALA A 109 -10.42 -13.38 -0.40
CA ALA A 109 -11.07 -12.33 -1.17
C ALA A 109 -11.34 -12.80 -2.61
N LYS A 110 -12.54 -12.52 -3.12
CA LYS A 110 -12.95 -12.94 -4.47
C LYS A 110 -12.20 -12.18 -5.59
N VAL A 111 -11.90 -10.91 -5.35
CA VAL A 111 -11.30 -10.01 -6.33
C VAL A 111 -10.36 -9.06 -5.60
N THR A 112 -9.10 -9.01 -6.04
CA THR A 112 -8.08 -8.06 -5.60
C THR A 112 -7.55 -7.30 -6.82
N PRO A 113 -7.18 -6.02 -6.70
CA PRO A 113 -6.62 -5.24 -7.82
C PRO A 113 -5.15 -5.60 -8.13
N PHE A 114 -4.57 -6.56 -7.39
CA PHE A 114 -3.19 -7.03 -7.50
C PHE A 114 -3.12 -8.52 -7.28
N ALA A 115 -2.06 -9.15 -7.78
CA ALA A 115 -1.83 -10.58 -7.58
C ALA A 115 -1.18 -10.87 -6.22
N ILE A 116 -1.50 -12.02 -5.65
CA ILE A 116 -0.85 -12.57 -4.47
C ILE A 116 0.14 -13.63 -4.95
N ILE A 117 1.41 -13.47 -4.60
CA ILE A 117 2.46 -14.41 -4.98
C ILE A 117 2.46 -15.57 -3.97
N PRO A 118 2.30 -16.84 -4.41
CA PRO A 118 2.39 -17.98 -3.52
C PRO A 118 3.76 -18.05 -2.85
N VAL A 119 3.81 -18.47 -1.59
CA VAL A 119 5.07 -18.61 -0.81
C VAL A 119 6.13 -19.41 -1.57
N ALA A 120 5.72 -20.47 -2.29
CA ALA A 120 6.63 -21.33 -3.07
C ALA A 120 7.28 -20.64 -4.29
N GLN A 121 6.77 -19.48 -4.69
CA GLN A 121 7.27 -18.68 -5.83
C GLN A 121 8.05 -17.45 -5.38
N VAL A 122 8.12 -17.17 -4.08
CA VAL A 122 8.92 -16.06 -3.56
C VAL A 122 10.40 -16.43 -3.70
N VAL A 123 11.13 -15.60 -4.44
CA VAL A 123 12.58 -15.69 -4.52
C VAL A 123 13.16 -15.17 -3.20
N ALA A 124 13.95 -16.00 -2.53
CA ALA A 124 14.64 -15.61 -1.32
C ALA A 124 15.70 -14.55 -1.65
N ASP A 125 15.60 -13.42 -0.98
CA ASP A 125 16.56 -12.32 -1.02
C ASP A 125 16.79 -11.91 0.43
N GLU A 126 17.99 -12.14 0.95
CA GLU A 126 18.34 -11.90 2.35
C GLU A 126 18.35 -10.40 2.70
N ASP A 127 18.51 -9.52 1.70
CA ASP A 127 18.53 -8.07 1.88
C ASP A 127 17.12 -7.44 1.75
N ARG A 128 16.14 -8.19 1.23
CA ARG A 128 14.76 -7.74 1.10
C ARG A 128 14.07 -7.65 2.46
N LYS A 129 13.55 -6.46 2.77
CA LYS A 129 12.87 -6.16 4.06
C LYS A 129 11.36 -6.46 4.07
N THR A 130 10.84 -6.96 2.95
CA THR A 130 9.42 -7.20 2.68
C THR A 130 9.23 -8.66 2.28
N SER A 131 8.00 -9.17 2.44
CA SER A 131 7.72 -10.60 2.26
C SER A 131 7.73 -11.09 0.81
N GLY A 132 7.62 -10.20 -0.18
CA GLY A 132 7.52 -10.57 -1.59
C GLY A 132 6.24 -11.32 -1.99
N LEU A 133 5.23 -11.37 -1.12
CA LEU A 133 4.00 -12.12 -1.34
C LEU A 133 2.91 -11.32 -2.09
N ILE A 134 3.18 -10.06 -2.45
CA ILE A 134 2.28 -9.21 -3.23
C ILE A 134 3.00 -8.81 -4.51
N ASP A 135 2.36 -9.02 -5.65
CA ASP A 135 2.89 -8.55 -6.93
C ASP A 135 2.64 -7.04 -7.09
N VAL A 136 3.56 -6.25 -6.56
CA VAL A 136 3.55 -4.78 -6.69
C VAL A 136 3.88 -4.30 -8.10
N THR A 137 4.28 -5.20 -9.00
CA THR A 137 4.55 -4.87 -10.41
C THR A 137 3.30 -4.90 -11.27
N THR A 138 2.17 -5.37 -10.71
CA THR A 138 0.85 -5.28 -11.35
C THR A 138 0.60 -3.83 -11.75
N SER A 139 0.29 -3.60 -13.03
CA SER A 139 0.05 -2.25 -13.56
C SER A 139 -0.97 -1.49 -12.70
N GLY A 140 -0.58 -0.30 -12.25
CA GLY A 140 -1.42 0.57 -11.44
C GLY A 140 -1.53 0.17 -9.97
N PHE A 141 -0.72 -0.76 -9.44
CA PHE A 141 -0.72 -1.10 -8.02
C PHE A 141 -0.48 0.14 -7.15
N PHE A 142 0.61 0.87 -7.39
CA PHE A 142 0.96 2.02 -6.57
C PHE A 142 0.04 3.21 -6.84
N ASP A 143 -0.34 3.45 -8.09
CA ASP A 143 -1.32 4.47 -8.44
C ASP A 143 -2.67 4.22 -7.74
N GLY A 144 -3.12 2.95 -7.68
CA GLY A 144 -4.32 2.54 -6.95
C GLY A 144 -4.22 2.80 -5.45
N LEU A 145 -3.07 2.47 -4.84
CA LEU A 145 -2.77 2.78 -3.45
C LEU A 145 -2.81 4.31 -3.21
N ALA A 146 -2.04 5.08 -3.97
CA ALA A 146 -1.93 6.53 -3.82
C ALA A 146 -3.30 7.21 -3.96
N ASN A 147 -4.08 6.86 -4.99
CA ASN A 147 -5.42 7.41 -5.19
C ASN A 147 -6.35 7.10 -4.02
N ALA A 148 -6.36 5.85 -3.53
CA ALA A 148 -7.16 5.48 -2.37
C ALA A 148 -6.75 6.28 -1.12
N LEU A 149 -5.44 6.45 -0.89
CA LEU A 149 -4.92 7.23 0.25
C LEU A 149 -5.33 8.71 0.14
N LEU A 150 -5.22 9.32 -1.04
CA LEU A 150 -5.60 10.72 -1.28
C LEU A 150 -7.10 10.95 -1.05
N GLU A 151 -7.95 10.10 -1.63
CA GLU A 151 -9.40 10.17 -1.41
C GLU A 151 -9.77 9.99 0.08
N ALA A 152 -9.05 9.11 0.79
CA ALA A 152 -9.23 8.94 2.23
C ALA A 152 -8.74 10.16 3.04
N CYS A 153 -7.68 10.85 2.57
CA CYS A 153 -7.25 12.12 3.16
C CYS A 153 -8.36 13.18 3.04
N ASP A 154 -8.94 13.33 1.84
CA ASP A 154 -10.03 14.29 1.60
C ASP A 154 -11.26 13.96 2.46
N PHE A 155 -11.60 12.68 2.57
CA PHE A 155 -12.70 12.20 3.40
C PHE A 155 -12.50 12.52 4.90
N LEU A 156 -11.28 12.36 5.41
CA LEU A 156 -10.98 12.63 6.82
C LEU A 156 -10.77 14.12 7.09
N GLY A 157 -10.19 14.86 6.16
CA GLY A 157 -9.93 16.30 6.29
C GLY A 157 -11.19 17.17 6.26
N THR A 158 -12.30 16.64 5.74
CA THR A 158 -13.63 17.30 5.75
C THR A 158 -14.44 17.05 7.03
N ARG A 159 -13.84 16.40 8.05
CA ARG A 159 -14.48 16.01 9.32
C ARG A 159 -13.71 16.50 10.53
#